data_AF-A0A941S6T6-F1
#
_entry.id   AF-A0A941S6T6-F1
#
_cell.length_a   1.000
_cell.length_b   1.000
_cell.length_c   1.000
_cell.angle_alpha   90.00
_cell.angle_beta   90.00
_cell.angle_gamma   90.00
#
_symmetry.space_group_name_H-M   'P 1'
#
loop_
_entity.id
_entity.type
_entity.pdbx_description
1 polymer ?
#
loop_
_entity_poly.entity_id
_entity_poly.type
_entity_poly.pdbx_seq_one_letter_code
_entity_poly.pdbx_strand_id
1 'polypeptide(L)'
;MSDRQFETIMDRELGLRRDLSTGQLSMIAIGAAIGTGLFLGSGFAIGFAGPAVLLSYAFGALIALLLMGCLAEMTAAHPTAG
;
A
#
# COMPACT_ATOMS: atom_id res chain seq x y z
N MET A 1 16.23 11.91 26.61
CA MET A 1 15.81 10.48 26.73
C MET A 1 15.27 9.93 25.40
N SER A 2 14.93 10.80 24.45
CA SER A 2 14.54 10.52 23.06
C SER A 2 15.70 10.13 22.12
N ASP A 3 16.93 10.60 22.37
CA ASP A 3 18.07 10.44 21.44
C ASP A 3 18.54 8.98 21.30
N ARG A 4 18.51 8.21 22.40
CA ARG A 4 18.85 6.76 22.38
C ARG A 4 17.85 5.90 21.59
N GLN A 5 16.61 6.37 21.46
CA GLN A 5 15.59 5.64 20.71
C GLN A 5 15.84 5.77 19.20
N PHE A 6 16.26 6.94 18.72
CA PHE A 6 16.61 7.14 17.32
C PHE A 6 17.82 6.32 16.88
N GLU A 7 18.86 6.27 17.72
CA GLU A 7 20.08 5.49 17.47
C GLU A 7 19.77 3.98 17.35
N THR A 8 18.89 3.47 18.21
CA THR A 8 18.46 2.06 18.19
C THR A 8 17.63 1.69 16.94
N ILE A 9 16.85 2.63 16.40
CA ILE A 9 16.07 2.42 15.16
C ILE A 9 17.02 2.44 13.96
N MET A 10 17.96 3.39 13.92
CA MET A 10 18.98 3.49 12.87
C MET A 10 19.82 2.21 12.77
N ASP A 11 20.29 1.67 13.91
CA ASP A 11 21.05 0.42 13.95
C ASP A 11 20.26 -0.80 13.45
N ARG A 12 18.95 -0.84 13.73
CA ARG A 12 18.07 -1.92 13.24
C ARG A 12 17.87 -1.84 11.73
N GLU A 13 17.74 -0.64 11.17
CA GLU A 13 17.62 -0.46 9.72
C GLU A 13 18.91 -0.79 8.97
N LEU A 14 20.07 -0.43 9.54
CA LEU A 14 21.38 -0.79 9.00
C LEU A 14 21.59 -2.31 8.95
N GLY A 15 20.94 -3.07 9.84
CA GLY A 15 20.97 -4.53 9.87
C GLY A 15 20.04 -5.22 8.86
N LEU A 16 19.09 -4.51 8.22
CA LEU A 16 18.17 -5.11 7.25
C LEU A 16 18.77 -5.15 5.83
N ARG A 17 18.82 -6.35 5.24
CA ARG A 17 19.21 -6.51 3.83
C ARG A 17 18.03 -6.16 2.92
N ARG A 18 18.19 -5.15 2.07
CA ARG A 18 17.20 -4.77 1.05
C ARG A 18 17.29 -5.69 -0.17
N ASP A 19 16.85 -6.93 0.01
CA ASP A 19 16.97 -8.01 -0.99
C ASP A 19 15.60 -8.63 -1.36
N LEU A 20 14.52 -7.83 -1.27
CA LEU A 20 13.20 -8.29 -1.70
C LEU A 20 13.16 -8.38 -3.22
N SER A 21 12.89 -9.57 -3.73
CA SER A 21 12.65 -9.79 -5.15
C SER A 21 11.39 -9.07 -5.61
N THR A 22 11.35 -8.65 -6.88
CA THR A 22 10.16 -8.10 -7.54
C THR A 22 8.92 -8.97 -7.31
N GLY A 23 9.08 -10.29 -7.30
CA GLY A 23 7.97 -11.22 -7.02
C GLY A 23 7.45 -11.13 -5.58
N GLN A 24 8.35 -11.00 -4.60
CA GLN A 24 7.96 -10.83 -3.19
C GLN A 24 7.27 -9.49 -2.97
N LEU A 25 7.75 -8.44 -3.62
CA LEU A 25 7.11 -7.12 -3.57
C LEU A 25 5.69 -7.16 -4.16
N SER A 26 5.50 -7.85 -5.29
CA SER A 26 4.17 -8.07 -5.86
C SER A 26 3.26 -8.88 -4.94
N MET A 27 3.77 -9.92 -4.28
CA MET A 27 3.00 -10.70 -3.31
C MET A 27 2.56 -9.86 -2.10
N ILE A 28 3.44 -8.98 -1.61
CA ILE A 28 3.10 -8.02 -0.54
C ILE A 28 2.00 -7.06 -1.03
N ALA A 29 2.13 -6.52 -2.25
CA ALA A 29 1.13 -5.62 -2.82
C ALA A 29 -0.24 -6.30 -3.00
N ILE A 30 -0.27 -7.54 -3.50
CA ILE A 30 -1.50 -8.32 -3.65
C ILE A 30 -2.12 -8.63 -2.28
N GLY A 31 -1.30 -9.03 -1.30
CA GLY A 31 -1.76 -9.28 0.07
C GLY A 31 -2.37 -8.04 0.71
N ALA A 32 -1.74 -6.87 0.53
CA ALA A 32 -2.25 -5.59 1.00
C ALA A 32 -3.55 -5.18 0.28
N ALA A 33 -3.65 -5.39 -1.03
CA ALA A 33 -4.82 -5.05 -1.83
C ALA A 33 -6.04 -5.93 -1.51
N ILE A 34 -5.84 -7.23 -1.28
CA ILE A 34 -6.93 -8.14 -0.92
C ILE A 34 -7.35 -7.91 0.53
N GLY A 35 -6.40 -8.00 1.48
CA GLY A 35 -6.54 -7.61 2.89
C GLY A 35 -7.89 -7.86 3.57
N THR A 36 -8.16 -7.11 4.63
CA THR A 36 -9.52 -7.02 5.20
C THR A 36 -10.38 -6.01 4.45
N GLY A 37 -9.77 -5.09 3.71
CA GLY A 37 -10.44 -4.00 2.99
C GLY A 37 -11.39 -4.50 1.89
N LEU A 38 -10.97 -5.48 1.09
CA LEU A 38 -11.85 -6.03 0.05
C LEU A 38 -13.04 -6.79 0.66
N PHE A 39 -12.84 -7.54 1.75
CA PHE A 39 -13.93 -8.32 2.36
C PHE A 39 -14.89 -7.47 3.20
N LEU A 40 -14.36 -6.68 4.15
CA LEU A 40 -15.18 -5.83 5.02
C LEU A 40 -15.82 -4.70 4.20
N GLY A 41 -15.02 -4.05 3.33
CA GLY A 41 -15.49 -2.97 2.47
C GLY A 41 -16.53 -3.43 1.44
N SER A 42 -16.34 -4.59 0.81
CA SER A 42 -17.33 -5.10 -0.16
C SER A 42 -18.68 -5.40 0.49
N GLY A 43 -18.71 -5.97 1.70
CA GLY A 43 -19.98 -6.25 2.38
C GLY A 43 -20.82 -4.98 2.57
N PHE A 44 -20.18 -3.90 3.04
CA PHE A 44 -20.83 -2.59 3.18
C PHE A 44 -21.19 -1.97 1.82
N ALA A 45 -20.28 -2.01 0.84
CA ALA A 45 -20.48 -1.41 -0.47
C ALA A 45 -21.59 -2.10 -1.26
N ILE A 46 -21.69 -3.43 -1.20
CA ILE A 46 -22.75 -4.21 -1.86
C ILE A 46 -24.10 -3.91 -1.20
N GLY A 47 -24.16 -3.84 0.14
CA GLY A 47 -25.39 -3.51 0.85
C GLY A 47 -25.93 -2.11 0.54
N PHE A 48 -25.04 -1.13 0.40
CA PHE A 48 -25.43 0.25 0.08
C PHE A 48 -25.74 0.48 -1.41
N ALA A 49 -24.91 -0.02 -2.32
CA ALA A 49 -25.00 0.29 -3.74
C ALA A 49 -25.77 -0.76 -4.57
N GLY A 50 -25.98 -1.96 -4.03
CA GLY A 50 -26.58 -3.08 -4.77
C GLY A 50 -25.77 -3.43 -6.03
N PRO A 51 -26.41 -3.73 -7.18
CA PRO A 51 -25.70 -4.08 -8.41
C PRO A 51 -24.80 -2.96 -8.96
N ALA A 52 -25.04 -1.70 -8.57
CA ALA A 52 -24.22 -0.56 -8.98
C ALA A 52 -22.85 -0.52 -8.28
N VAL A 53 -22.58 -1.43 -7.33
CA VAL A 53 -21.28 -1.53 -6.65
C VAL A 53 -20.11 -1.71 -7.64
N LEU A 54 -20.35 -2.35 -8.79
CA LEU A 54 -19.35 -2.50 -9.85
C LEU A 54 -18.91 -1.14 -10.42
N LEU A 55 -19.84 -0.20 -10.60
CA LEU A 55 -19.51 1.16 -11.04
C LEU A 55 -18.74 1.92 -9.95
N SER A 56 -19.12 1.74 -8.68
CA SER A 56 -18.38 2.34 -7.55
C SER A 56 -16.94 1.83 -7.47
N TYR A 57 -16.74 0.52 -7.66
CA TYR A 57 -15.40 -0.07 -7.69
C TYR A 57 -14.60 0.39 -8.91
N ALA A 58 -15.22 0.52 -10.08
CA ALA A 58 -14.54 1.05 -11.27
C ALA A 58 -14.06 2.49 -11.06
N PHE A 59 -14.90 3.35 -10.48
CA PHE A 59 -14.51 4.73 -10.14
C PHE A 59 -13.44 4.77 -9.05
N GLY A 60 -13.57 3.97 -8.00
CA GLY A 60 -12.56 3.87 -6.94
C GLY A 60 -11.21 3.37 -7.47
N ALA A 61 -11.22 2.36 -8.34
CA ALA A 61 -10.02 1.85 -8.99
C ALA A 61 -9.38 2.91 -9.90
N LEU A 62 -10.19 3.70 -10.63
CA LEU A 62 -9.67 4.81 -11.44
C LEU A 62 -8.93 5.84 -10.58
N ILE A 63 -9.52 6.25 -9.45
CA ILE A 63 -8.88 7.18 -8.52
C ILE A 63 -7.60 6.57 -7.93
N ALA A 64 -7.63 5.30 -7.54
CA ALA A 64 -6.48 4.59 -7.01
C ALA A 64 -5.33 4.49 -8.04
N LEU A 65 -5.64 4.28 -9.33
CA LEU A 65 -4.64 4.27 -10.40
C LEU A 65 -3.97 5.64 -10.56
N LEU A 66 -4.75 6.73 -10.49
CA LEU A 66 -4.20 8.09 -10.54
C LEU A 66 -3.28 8.37 -9.35
N LEU A 67 -3.72 8.00 -8.14
CA LEU A 67 -2.92 8.14 -6.92
C LEU A 67 -1.62 7.33 -6.99
N MET A 68 -1.71 6.07 -7.44
CA MET A 68 -0.53 5.22 -7.61
C MET A 68 0.44 5.78 -8.65
N GLY A 69 -0.07 6.38 -9.73
CA GLY A 69 0.75 7.09 -10.72
C GLY A 69 1.54 8.24 -10.09
N CYS A 70 0.86 9.11 -9.32
CA CYS A 70 1.53 10.21 -8.62
C CYS A 70 2.56 9.69 -7.58
N LEU A 71 2.21 8.66 -6.82
CA LEU A 71 3.12 8.04 -5.85
C LEU A 71 4.34 7.43 -6.54
N ALA A 72 4.15 6.77 -7.67
CA ALA A 72 5.25 6.18 -8.45
C ALA A 72 6.23 7.25 -8.94
N GLU A 73 5.73 8.39 -9.43
CA GLU A 73 6.59 9.51 -9.81
C GLU A 73 7.37 10.07 -8.62
N MET A 74 6.73 10.20 -7.45
CA MET A 74 7.39 10.66 -6.23
C MET A 74 8.45 9.67 -5.72
N THR A 75 8.15 8.37 -5.71
CA THR A 75 9.09 7.30 -5.30
C THR A 75 10.25 7.18 -6.27
N ALA A 76 10.02 7.37 -7.57
CA ALA A 76 11.09 7.38 -8.57
C ALA A 76 12.01 8.60 -8.40
N ALA A 77 11.46 9.76 -8.07
CA ALA A 77 12.23 10.99 -7.85
C ALA A 77 13.02 10.96 -6.52
N HIS A 78 12.44 10.40 -5.46
CA HIS A 78 13.08 10.28 -4.14
C HIS A 78 13.04 8.82 -3.67
N PRO A 79 13.98 7.97 -4.12
CA PRO A 79 14.04 6.56 -3.74
C PRO A 79 14.68 6.42 -2.34
N THR A 80 14.00 6.94 -1.33
CA THR A 80 14.31 6.67 0.07
C THR A 80 13.35 5.60 0.56
N ALA A 81 13.88 4.52 1.11
CA ALA A 81 13.07 3.66 1.96
C ALA A 81 12.80 4.44 3.24
N GLY A 82 11.61 5.05 3.30
CA GLY A 82 11.07 5.64 4.51
C GLY A 82 10.56 4.58 5.48
#